data_AF-A0A2M8CAP0-F1
#
_entry.id   AF-A0A2M8CAP0-F1
#
_cell.length_a   1.000
_cell.length_b   1.000
_cell.length_c   1.000
_cell.angle_alpha   90.00
_cell.angle_beta   90.00
_cell.angle_gamma   90.00
#
_symmetry.space_group_name_H-M   'P 1'
#
loop_
_entity.id
_entity.type
_entity.pdbx_description
1 polymer ?
#
loop_
_entity_poly.entity_id
_entity_poly.type
_entity_poly.pdbx_seq_one_letter_code
_entity_poly.pdbx_strand_id
1 'polypeptide(L)' 'HEDGTYEVNFEAMKTASVELIDKILTLQGDGNYEGASQWIEAQGNIPVQLQQDLNRANAMGIPVDIYFEQGPQVLGL' A
#
# COMPACT_ATOMS: atom_id res chain seq x y z
N HIS A 1 5.98 -14.33 -9.61
CA HIS A 1 6.62 -15.54 -10.16
C HIS A 1 6.51 -16.69 -9.17
N GLU A 2 6.89 -17.93 -9.54
CA GLU A 2 6.82 -19.10 -8.64
C GLU A 2 7.75 -18.98 -7.41
N ASP A 3 8.75 -18.09 -7.44
CA ASP A 3 9.66 -17.76 -6.33
C ASP A 3 9.08 -16.76 -5.30
N GLY A 4 7.84 -16.32 -5.50
CA GLY A 4 7.18 -15.33 -4.64
C GLY A 4 7.68 -13.90 -4.84
N THR A 5 8.32 -13.59 -5.97
CA THR A 5 8.62 -12.21 -6.39
C THR A 5 7.51 -11.62 -7.24
N TYR A 6 7.45 -10.29 -7.26
CA TYR A 6 6.47 -9.51 -8.01
C TYR A 6 7.17 -8.79 -9.17
N GLU A 7 6.53 -8.77 -10.33
CA GLU A 7 6.96 -8.01 -11.50
C GLU A 7 5.78 -7.21 -12.05
N VAL A 8 6.08 -6.03 -12.58
CA VAL A 8 5.07 -5.15 -13.18
C VAL A 8 4.92 -5.49 -14.66
N ASN A 9 3.69 -5.75 -15.09
CA ASN A 9 3.35 -5.64 -16.50
C ASN A 9 3.13 -4.16 -16.86
N PHE A 10 4.06 -3.57 -17.60
CA PHE A 10 4.08 -2.13 -17.88
C PHE A 10 2.85 -1.62 -18.65
N GLU A 11 2.42 -2.34 -19.69
CA GLU A 11 1.26 -1.93 -20.51
C GLU A 11 -0.04 -2.04 -19.71
N ALA A 12 -0.20 -3.13 -18.95
CA ALA A 12 -1.34 -3.29 -18.07
C ALA A 12 -1.35 -2.25 -16.95
N MET A 13 -0.18 -1.93 -16.37
CA MET A 13 -0.04 -0.93 -15.31
C MET A 13 -0.47 0.46 -15.78
N LYS A 14 -0.13 0.86 -17.01
CA LYS A 14 -0.55 2.13 -17.57
C LYS A 14 -2.08 2.23 -17.66
N THR A 15 -2.72 1.17 -18.17
CA THR A 15 -4.18 1.11 -18.30
C THR A 15 -4.85 1.14 -16.92
N ALA A 16 -4.42 0.26 -16.01
CA ALA A 16 -4.96 0.16 -14.67
C ALA A 16 -4.79 1.45 -13.86
N SER A 17 -3.68 2.18 -14.04
CA SER A 17 -3.45 3.46 -13.37
C SER A 17 -4.45 4.52 -13.82
N VAL A 18 -4.73 4.61 -15.13
CA VAL A 18 -5.72 5.56 -15.67
C VAL A 18 -7.12 5.24 -15.15
N GLU A 19 -7.52 3.97 -15.19
CA GLU A 19 -8.83 3.52 -14.68
C GLU A 19 -8.99 3.77 -13.18
N LEU A 20 -7.94 3.53 -12.40
CA LEU A 20 -7.96 3.77 -10.96
C LEU A 20 -8.09 5.26 -10.63
N ILE A 21 -7.36 6.12 -11.34
CA ILE A 21 -7.42 7.58 -11.16
C ILE A 21 -8.81 8.10 -11.53
N ASP A 22 -9.37 7.67 -12.66
CA ASP A 22 -10.72 8.05 -13.10
C ASP A 22 -11.75 7.71 -12.01
N LYS A 23 -11.74 6.46 -11.52
CA LYS A 23 -12.63 6.02 -10.45
C LYS A 23 -12.49 6.85 -9.18
N ILE A 24 -11.26 7.12 -8.75
CA ILE A 24 -11.00 7.94 -7.54
C ILE A 24 -11.55 9.35 -7.73
N LEU A 25 -11.26 9.99 -8.86
CA LEU A 25 -11.69 11.36 -9.14
C LEU A 25 -13.21 11.47 -9.26
N THR A 26 -13.88 10.50 -9.89
CA THR A 26 -15.35 10.46 -9.94
C THR A 26 -15.95 10.34 -8.54
N LEU A 27 -15.50 9.37 -7.74
CA LEU A 27 -16.01 9.20 -6.38
C LEU A 27 -15.81 10.45 -5.51
N GLN A 28 -14.64 11.08 -5.62
CA GLN A 28 -14.33 12.31 -4.88
C GLN A 28 -15.12 13.52 -5.39
N GLY A 29 -15.23 13.68 -6.70
CA GLY A 29 -15.93 14.79 -7.35
C GLY A 29 -17.43 14.77 -7.08
N ASP A 30 -18.03 13.59 -7.07
CA ASP A 30 -19.45 13.38 -6.75
C ASP A 30 -19.71 13.43 -5.23
N GLY A 31 -18.67 13.45 -4.39
CA GLY A 31 -18.81 13.34 -2.94
C GLY A 31 -19.44 12.02 -2.50
N ASN A 32 -19.27 10.95 -3.26
CA ASN A 32 -19.94 9.66 -3.05
C ASN A 32 -19.25 8.85 -1.94
N TYR A 33 -19.49 9.24 -0.69
CA TYR A 33 -18.94 8.60 0.49
C TYR A 33 -19.32 7.11 0.61
N GLU A 34 -20.59 6.78 0.36
CA GLU A 34 -21.07 5.40 0.48
C GLU A 34 -20.39 4.48 -0.53
N GLY A 35 -20.29 4.91 -1.79
CA GLY A 35 -19.57 4.19 -2.84
C GLY A 35 -18.08 4.02 -2.53
N ALA A 36 -17.45 5.03 -1.94
CA ALA A 36 -16.06 4.94 -1.49
C ALA A 36 -15.89 3.93 -0.33
N SER A 37 -16.77 3.95 0.67
CA SER A 37 -16.73 3.03 1.81
C SER A 37 -16.88 1.58 1.35
N GLN A 38 -17.90 1.30 0.52
CA GLN A 38 -18.14 -0.04 -0.02
C GLN A 38 -16.96 -0.55 -0.85
N TRP A 39 -16.32 0.33 -1.62
CA TRP A 39 -15.16 -0.05 -2.41
C TRP A 39 -13.94 -0.39 -1.53
N ILE A 40 -13.68 0.40 -0.49
CA ILE A 40 -12.60 0.11 0.47
C ILE A 40 -12.89 -1.18 1.23
N GLU A 41 -14.12 -1.41 1.69
CA GLU A 41 -14.49 -2.66 2.37
C GLU A 41 -14.31 -3.88 1.47
N ALA A 42 -14.59 -3.76 0.17
CA ALA A 42 -14.43 -4.85 -0.77
C ALA A 42 -12.97 -5.10 -1.19
N GLN A 43 -12.18 -4.04 -1.43
CA GLN A 43 -10.88 -4.14 -2.09
C GLN A 43 -9.67 -3.65 -1.25
N GLY A 44 -9.90 -3.00 -0.11
CA GLY A 44 -8.88 -2.52 0.81
C GLY A 44 -8.39 -3.58 1.81
N ASN A 45 -8.62 -4.86 1.52
CA ASN A 45 -8.23 -5.98 2.39
C ASN A 45 -6.87 -6.52 2.00
N ILE A 46 -6.12 -7.07 2.97
CA ILE A 46 -4.85 -7.77 2.73
C ILE A 46 -5.15 -9.19 2.28
N PRO A 47 -4.83 -9.58 1.03
CA PRO A 47 -5.03 -10.96 0.57
C PRO A 47 -4.09 -11.92 1.29
N VAL A 48 -4.49 -13.20 1.39
CA VAL A 48 -3.68 -14.25 2.04
C VAL A 48 -2.25 -14.32 1.49
N GLN A 49 -2.09 -14.17 0.18
CA GLN A 49 -0.77 -14.16 -0.47
C GLN A 49 0.09 -13.01 0.05
N LEU A 50 -0.43 -11.78 0.07
CA LEU A 50 0.30 -10.61 0.57
C LEU A 50 0.64 -10.78 2.07
N GLN A 51 -0.27 -11.34 2.87
CA GLN A 51 -0.01 -11.60 4.28
C GLN A 51 1.17 -12.57 4.48
N GLN A 52 1.28 -13.61 3.66
CA GLN A 52 2.40 -14.56 3.71
C GLN A 52 3.73 -13.87 3.36
N ASP A 53 3.73 -13.00 2.35
CA ASP A 53 4.91 -12.23 1.97
C ASP A 53 5.35 -11.23 3.04
N LEU A 54 4.39 -10.55 3.67
CA LEU A 54 4.67 -9.66 4.80
C LEU A 54 5.26 -10.42 6.00
N ASN A 55 4.75 -11.62 6.29
CA ASN A 55 5.30 -12.48 7.34
C ASN A 55 6.76 -12.90 7.03
N ARG A 56 7.05 -13.21 5.76
CA ARG A 56 8.40 -13.52 5.30
C ARG A 56 9.34 -12.31 5.47
N ALA A 57 8.91 -11.10 5.11
CA ALA A 57 9.68 -9.87 5.30
C ALA A 57 9.95 -9.59 6.79
N ASN A 58 8.94 -9.74 7.64
CA ASN A 58 9.08 -9.56 9.10
C ASN A 58 10.04 -10.59 9.72
N ALA A 59 10.02 -11.84 9.26
CA ALA A 59 10.93 -12.88 9.74
C ALA A 59 12.41 -12.60 9.40
N MET A 60 12.69 -11.80 8.38
CA MET A 60 14.05 -11.33 8.06
C MET A 60 14.54 -10.21 8.98
N GLY A 61 13.69 -9.69 9.87
CA GLY A 61 14.04 -8.58 10.77
C GLY A 61 14.12 -7.22 10.08
N ILE A 62 13.46 -7.06 8.93
CA ILE A 62 13.38 -5.77 8.24
C ILE A 62 12.48 -4.84 9.05
N PRO A 63 12.97 -3.68 9.53
CA PRO A 63 12.15 -2.72 10.25
C PRO A 63 11.14 -2.08 9.29
N VAL A 64 9.93 -1.84 9.78
CA VAL A 64 8.85 -1.20 9.00
C VAL A 64 9.15 0.27 8.71
N ASP A 65 9.73 0.95 9.69
CA ASP A 65 10.05 2.38 9.63
C ASP A 65 11.26 2.67 10.53
N ILE A 66 11.80 3.88 10.44
CA ILE A 66 12.91 4.36 11.26
C ILE A 66 12.41 5.32 12.34
N TYR A 67 13.00 5.21 13.53
CA TYR A 67 12.85 6.23 14.57
C TYR A 67 14.11 7.09 14.61
N PHE A 68 13.96 8.40 14.42
CA PHE A 68 15.08 9.33 14.54
C PHE A 68 15.19 9.84 15.98
N GLU A 69 16.21 9.37 16.70
CA GLU A 69 16.55 9.85 18.03
C GLU A 69 17.22 11.23 17.97
N GLN A 70 16.57 12.25 18.50
CA GLN A 70 17.02 13.64 18.47
C GLN A 70 16.75 14.38 19.78
N GLY A 71 17.51 15.45 20.06
CA GLY A 71 17.30 16.36 21.20
C GLY A 71 18.60 16.77 21.90
N PRO A 72 18.54 17.73 22.84
CA PRO A 72 19.70 18.16 23.63
C PRO A 72 20.44 16.99 24.30
N GLN A 73 19.70 15.99 24.78
CA GLN A 73 20.27 14.80 25.42
C GLN A 73 21.16 13.97 24.47
N VAL A 74 20.81 13.93 23.19
CA VAL A 74 21.61 13.26 22.13
C VAL A 74 22.88 14.07 21.83
N LEU A 75 22.83 15.39 22.01
CA LEU A 75 23.94 16.32 21.82
C LEU A 75 24.78 16.54 23.09
N GLY A 76 24.39 15.96 24.23
CA GLY A 76 25.04 16.19 25.53
C GLY A 76 24.81 17.57 26.14
N LEU A 77 23.69 18.23 25.80
CA LEU A 77 23.25 19.54 26.26
C LEU A 77 22.18 19.47 27.36
#